data_AF-A0A1F3KFB6-F1
#
_entry.id   AF-A0A1F3KFB6-F1
#
_cell.length_a   1.000
_cell.length_b   1.000
_cell.length_c   1.000
_cell.angle_alpha   90.00
_cell.angle_beta   90.00
_cell.angle_gamma   90.00
#
_symmetry.space_group_name_H-M   'P 1'
#
loop_
_entity.id
_entity.type
_entity.pdbx_description
1 polymer ?
#
loop_
_entity_poly.entity_id
_entity_poly.type
_entity_poly.pdbx_seq_one_letter_code
_entity_poly.pdbx_strand_id
1 'polypeptide(L)'
;MKKLDNIEKTNPFKTPEAYFDKLSERALNSIKNDTEIKTIPFSKILFRAAAIIILVITSITVTYYFTNSEKEKESKTNIAEISNLENYLDEASIINKIAEDSVVANEYFENNFNDFQNDTTEYLVENMDYISLLAEL
;
A
#
# COMPACT_ATOMS: atom_id res chain seq x y z
N MET A 1 22.71 5.12 46.76
CA MET A 1 22.23 6.42 46.26
C MET A 1 23.39 7.41 46.33
N LYS A 2 24.03 7.76 45.21
CA LYS A 2 25.13 8.75 45.22
C LYS A 2 24.51 10.16 45.31
N LYS A 3 24.89 10.92 46.34
CA LYS A 3 24.42 12.29 46.62
C LYS A 3 24.92 13.27 45.56
N LEU A 4 24.00 14.07 45.02
CA LEU A 4 24.26 15.20 44.11
C LEU A 4 24.92 16.40 44.83
N ASP A 5 25.02 16.33 46.16
CA ASP A 5 25.51 17.40 47.05
C ASP A 5 26.99 17.79 46.83
N ASN A 6 27.76 17.01 46.05
CA ASN A 6 29.17 17.26 45.73
C ASN A 6 29.42 17.76 44.30
N ILE A 7 28.38 18.13 43.56
CA ILE A 7 28.54 18.70 42.21
C ILE A 7 28.60 20.21 42.35
N GLU A 8 29.70 20.82 41.91
CA GLU A 8 29.81 22.29 41.84
C GLU A 8 28.65 22.85 41.02
N LYS A 9 27.94 23.85 41.55
CA LYS A 9 26.83 24.53 40.85
C LYS A 9 27.31 25.45 39.72
N THR A 10 28.42 25.10 39.09
CA THR A 10 28.96 25.76 37.92
C THR A 10 28.38 25.07 36.70
N ASN A 11 27.95 25.83 35.68
CA ASN A 11 27.50 25.24 34.43
C ASN A 11 28.67 24.49 33.76
N PRO A 12 28.66 23.14 33.70
CA PRO A 12 29.75 22.38 33.09
C PRO A 12 29.68 22.39 31.56
N PHE A 13 28.57 22.89 30.99
CA PHE A 13 28.34 22.92 29.57
C PHE A 13 28.79 24.25 29.00
N LYS A 14 29.88 24.21 28.23
CA LYS A 14 30.34 25.34 27.41
C LYS A 14 30.36 24.92 25.96
N THR A 15 29.77 25.73 25.09
CA THR A 15 29.90 25.52 23.66
C THR A 15 31.29 25.95 23.19
N PRO A 16 31.81 25.32 22.11
CA PRO A 16 33.01 25.83 21.45
C PRO A 16 32.84 27.29 21.04
N GLU A 17 33.95 28.02 21.06
CA GLU A 17 33.99 29.41 20.59
C GLU A 17 33.50 29.49 19.14
N ALA A 18 32.70 30.51 18.82
CA ALA A 18 32.11 30.73 17.49
C ALA A 18 31.23 29.57 16.96
N TYR A 19 30.74 28.65 17.81
CA TYR A 19 29.86 27.56 17.37
C TYR A 19 28.58 28.06 16.68
N PHE A 20 27.94 29.06 17.27
CA PHE A 20 26.68 29.61 16.77
C PHE A 20 26.88 30.46 15.50
N ASP A 21 28.05 31.06 15.31
CA ASP A 21 28.35 31.90 14.13
C ASP A 21 28.28 31.08 12.83
N LYS A 22 28.70 29.82 12.88
CA LYS A 22 28.64 28.87 11.75
C LYS A 22 27.37 28.03 11.72
N LEU A 23 26.49 28.13 12.72
CA LEU A 23 25.29 27.29 12.80
C LEU A 23 24.29 27.65 11.71
N SER A 24 24.04 28.95 11.52
CA SER A 24 23.11 29.45 10.50
C SER A 24 23.57 29.11 9.09
N GLU A 25 24.87 29.22 8.82
CA GLU A 25 25.45 28.84 7.52
C GLU A 25 25.30 27.32 7.26
N ARG A 26 25.57 26.49 8.27
CA ARG A 26 25.38 25.03 8.19
C ARG A 26 23.93 24.66 7.91
N ALA A 27 22.97 25.30 8.59
CA ALA A 27 21.55 25.06 8.38
C ALA A 27 21.09 25.44 6.96
N LEU A 28 21.51 26.60 6.45
CA LEU A 28 21.17 27.05 5.10
C LEU A 28 21.81 26.17 4.02
N ASN A 29 23.05 25.71 4.22
CA ASN A 29 23.72 24.82 3.28
C ASN A 29 23.07 23.44 3.24
N SER A 30 22.54 22.93 4.35
CA SER A 30 21.79 21.68 4.36
C SER A 30 20.50 21.76 3.54
N ILE A 31 19.83 22.92 3.50
CA ILE A 31 18.60 23.11 2.72
C ILE A 31 18.89 23.32 1.23
N LYS A 32 19.99 24.02 0.90
CA LYS A 32 20.37 24.28 -0.50
C LYS A 32 20.93 23.06 -1.24
N ASN A 33 21.36 22.05 -0.51
CA ASN A 33 21.87 20.80 -1.07
C ASN A 33 20.77 19.77 -1.34
N ASP A 34 19.48 20.16 -1.29
CA ASP A 34 18.41 19.40 -1.91
C ASP A 34 18.65 19.39 -3.42
N THR A 35 19.43 18.38 -3.81
CA THR A 35 19.79 18.03 -5.17
C THR A 35 18.58 18.14 -6.06
N GLU A 36 18.75 18.81 -7.20
CA GLU A 36 17.80 18.81 -8.31
C GLU A 36 17.16 17.43 -8.41
N ILE A 37 15.87 17.34 -8.03
CA ILE A 37 15.15 16.07 -8.03
C ILE A 37 15.09 15.64 -9.49
N LYS A 38 16.01 14.76 -9.89
CA LYS A 38 16.00 14.11 -11.20
C LYS A 38 14.80 13.19 -11.23
N THR A 39 13.67 13.75 -11.63
CA THR A 39 12.45 13.00 -11.87
C THR A 39 12.68 12.12 -13.09
N ILE A 40 12.53 10.81 -12.92
CA ILE A 40 12.47 9.88 -14.04
C ILE A 40 11.02 9.94 -14.55
N PRO A 41 10.78 10.33 -15.81
CA PRO A 41 9.42 10.37 -16.34
C PRO A 41 8.88 8.94 -16.49
N PHE A 42 7.93 8.55 -15.63
CA PHE A 42 7.26 7.25 -15.62
C PHE A 42 6.60 6.88 -16.95
N SER A 43 6.31 7.86 -17.81
CA SER A 43 5.68 7.66 -19.11
C SER A 43 6.48 6.77 -20.07
N LYS A 44 7.79 6.64 -19.90
CA LYS A 44 8.64 5.81 -20.78
C LYS A 44 8.83 4.37 -20.28
N ILE A 45 8.41 4.05 -19.04
CA ILE A 45 8.59 2.74 -18.42
C ILE A 45 7.46 1.75 -18.74
N LEU A 46 6.25 2.23 -19.04
CA LEU A 46 5.09 1.38 -19.30
C LEU A 46 5.16 0.62 -20.64
N PHE A 47 5.91 1.13 -21.62
CA PHE A 47 5.99 0.51 -22.96
C PHE A 47 6.88 -0.74 -23.01
N ARG A 48 7.74 -0.98 -22.02
CA ARG A 48 8.61 -2.17 -22.00
C ARG A 48 7.89 -3.41 -21.45
N ALA A 49 6.93 -3.22 -20.53
CA ALA A 49 6.14 -4.32 -19.96
C ALA A 49 5.02 -4.81 -20.91
N ALA A 50 4.53 -3.94 -21.80
CA ALA A 50 3.45 -4.27 -22.72
C ALA A 50 3.78 -5.42 -23.69
N ALA A 51 5.03 -5.52 -24.18
CA ALA A 51 5.43 -6.56 -25.12
C ALA A 51 5.34 -7.98 -24.52
N ILE A 52 5.65 -8.15 -23.24
CA ILE A 52 5.58 -9.44 -22.54
C ILE A 52 4.11 -9.86 -22.37
N ILE A 53 3.25 -8.91 -21.98
CA ILE A 53 1.82 -9.15 -21.79
C ILE A 53 1.16 -9.57 -23.12
N ILE A 54 1.52 -8.92 -24.23
CA ILE A 54 1.01 -9.26 -25.57
C ILE A 54 1.46 -10.67 -25.99
N LEU A 55 2.71 -11.07 -25.72
CA LEU A 55 3.19 -12.43 -26.02
C LEU A 55 2.46 -13.51 -25.22
N VAL A 56 2.17 -13.24 -23.95
CA VAL A 56 1.41 -14.18 -23.10
C VAL A 56 -0.03 -14.33 -23.58
N ILE A 57 -0.71 -13.22 -23.88
CA ILE A 57 -2.11 -13.24 -24.39
C ILE A 57 -2.18 -13.96 -25.73
N THR A 58 -1.30 -13.62 -26.68
CA THR A 58 -1.27 -14.27 -28.00
C THR A 58 -0.96 -15.76 -27.91
N SER A 59 -0.03 -16.17 -27.03
CA SER A 59 0.25 -17.59 -26.79
C SER A 59 -0.96 -18.35 -26.25
N ILE A 60 -1.75 -17.76 -25.35
CA ILE A 60 -2.96 -18.38 -24.79
C ILE A 60 -4.06 -18.47 -25.86
N THR A 61 -4.25 -17.43 -26.68
CA THR A 61 -5.27 -17.44 -27.73
C THR A 61 -4.97 -18.49 -28.82
N VAL A 62 -3.70 -18.63 -29.22
CA VAL A 62 -3.30 -19.62 -30.23
C VAL A 62 -3.48 -21.05 -29.71
N THR A 63 -3.10 -21.34 -28.46
CA THR A 63 -3.29 -22.67 -27.87
C THR A 63 -4.76 -23.01 -27.70
N TYR A 64 -5.61 -22.05 -27.31
CA TYR A 64 -7.06 -22.23 -27.23
C TYR A 64 -7.69 -22.55 -28.61
N TYR A 65 -7.30 -21.80 -29.64
CA TYR A 65 -7.82 -22.02 -31.00
C TYR A 65 -7.41 -23.39 -31.56
N PHE A 66 -6.14 -23.80 -31.38
CA PHE A 66 -5.66 -25.11 -31.84
C PHE A 66 -6.30 -26.28 -31.09
N THR A 67 -6.52 -26.17 -29.78
CA THR A 67 -7.14 -27.24 -28.98
C THR A 67 -8.65 -27.36 -29.18
N ASN A 68 -9.33 -26.28 -29.57
CA ASN A 68 -10.74 -26.32 -29.94
C ASN A 68 -10.99 -26.70 -31.41
N SER A 69 -9.99 -26.60 -32.30
CA SER A 69 -10.13 -26.93 -33.72
C SER A 69 -10.36 -28.43 -34.01
N GLU A 70 -10.13 -29.32 -33.04
CA GLU A 70 -10.45 -30.76 -33.18
C GLU A 70 -11.85 -31.14 -32.65
N LYS A 71 -12.56 -30.22 -31.97
CA LYS A 71 -13.84 -30.50 -31.30
C LYS A 71 -15.08 -30.07 -32.09
N GLU A 72 -14.94 -29.85 -33.39
CA GLU A 72 -16.05 -29.41 -34.26
C GLU A 72 -16.46 -30.46 -35.30
N LYS A 73 -16.67 -31.69 -34.86
CA LYS A 73 -17.54 -32.64 -35.57
C LYS A 73 -18.60 -33.15 -34.60
N GLU A 74 -19.82 -32.67 -34.85
CA GLU A 74 -21.10 -32.99 -34.19
C GLU A 74 -21.46 -32.18 -32.94
N SER A 75 -22.18 -31.08 -33.15
CA SER A 75 -23.20 -30.65 -32.20
C SER A 75 -24.38 -30.04 -32.95
N LYS A 76 -25.49 -30.78 -33.01
CA LYS A 76 -26.82 -30.22 -33.27
C LYS A 76 -27.35 -29.75 -31.92
N THR A 77 -27.38 -28.44 -31.69
CA THR A 77 -27.93 -27.86 -30.47
C THR A 77 -29.45 -27.93 -30.47
N ASN A 78 -30.02 -28.71 -29.53
CA ASN A 78 -31.46 -28.74 -29.28
C ASN A 78 -31.89 -27.47 -28.54
N ILE A 79 -32.57 -26.58 -29.27
CA ILE A 79 -33.03 -25.25 -28.83
C ILE A 79 -33.95 -25.32 -27.59
N ALA A 80 -34.52 -26.50 -27.30
CA ALA A 80 -35.36 -26.75 -26.14
C ALA A 80 -34.61 -26.76 -24.78
N GLU A 81 -33.29 -26.98 -24.76
CA GLU A 81 -32.52 -27.02 -23.51
C GLU A 81 -32.17 -25.61 -22.98
N ILE A 82 -32.02 -24.63 -23.86
CA ILE A 82 -31.66 -23.25 -23.50
C ILE A 82 -32.80 -22.55 -22.75
N SER A 83 -34.05 -22.81 -23.14
CA SER A 83 -35.24 -22.23 -22.48
C SER A 83 -35.43 -22.68 -21.03
N ASN A 84 -34.82 -23.80 -20.64
CA ASN A 84 -34.93 -24.32 -19.28
C ASN A 84 -33.88 -23.71 -18.34
N LEU A 85 -32.81 -23.12 -18.87
CA LEU A 85 -31.71 -22.57 -18.06
C LEU A 85 -32.05 -21.21 -17.44
N GLU A 86 -32.90 -20.42 -18.09
CA GLU A 86 -33.40 -19.14 -17.55
C GLU A 86 -34.26 -19.30 -16.30
N ASN A 87 -34.87 -20.47 -16.07
CA ASN A 87 -35.67 -20.74 -14.86
C ASN A 87 -34.82 -21.11 -13.62
N TYR A 88 -33.51 -21.35 -13.77
CA TYR A 88 -32.64 -21.78 -12.66
C TYR A 88 -31.71 -20.69 -12.11
N LEU A 89 -31.64 -19.53 -12.78
CA LEU A 89 -30.80 -18.40 -12.36
C LEU A 89 -31.68 -17.33 -11.70
N ASP A 90 -32.08 -17.58 -10.45
CA ASP A 90 -32.78 -16.59 -9.62
C ASP A 90 -31.80 -15.47 -9.23
N GLU A 91 -32.07 -14.23 -9.65
CA GLU A 91 -31.22 -13.05 -9.43
C GLU A 91 -30.93 -12.82 -7.94
N ALA A 92 -31.85 -13.20 -7.05
CA ALA A 92 -31.67 -13.10 -5.61
C ALA A 92 -30.51 -13.97 -5.08
N SER A 93 -30.26 -15.13 -5.71
CA SER A 93 -29.16 -16.02 -5.34
C SER A 93 -27.79 -15.43 -5.68
N ILE A 94 -27.72 -14.65 -6.77
CA ILE A 94 -26.51 -13.95 -7.21
C ILE A 94 -26.20 -12.79 -6.26
N ILE A 95 -27.22 -12.02 -5.89
CA ILE A 95 -27.09 -10.88 -4.96
C ILE A 95 -26.59 -11.36 -3.59
N ASN A 96 -27.14 -12.45 -3.06
CA ASN A 96 -26.72 -12.99 -1.76
C ASN A 96 -25.25 -13.43 -1.78
N LYS A 97 -24.79 -14.04 -2.87
CA LYS A 97 -23.39 -14.49 -2.99
C LYS A 97 -22.39 -13.33 -3.10
N ILE A 98 -22.77 -12.25 -3.77
CA ILE A 98 -21.95 -11.02 -3.84
C ILE A 98 -21.93 -10.32 -2.48
N ALA A 99 -23.07 -10.26 -1.79
CA ALA A 99 -23.17 -9.64 -0.47
C ALA A 99 -22.33 -10.38 0.56
N GLU A 100 -22.38 -11.71 0.59
CA GLU A 100 -21.59 -12.56 1.49
C GLU A 100 -20.07 -12.34 1.31
N ASP A 101 -19.60 -12.33 0.07
CA ASP A 101 -18.18 -12.11 -0.25
C ASP A 101 -17.71 -10.71 0.14
N SER A 102 -18.59 -9.70 0.03
CA SER A 102 -18.29 -8.32 0.42
C SER A 102 -18.26 -8.11 1.95
N VAL A 103 -19.12 -8.80 2.70
CA VAL A 103 -19.16 -8.72 4.17
C VAL A 103 -17.92 -9.35 4.78
N VAL A 104 -17.52 -10.53 4.28
CA VAL A 104 -16.31 -11.21 4.72
C VAL A 104 -15.07 -10.35 4.44
N ALA A 105 -14.96 -9.76 3.25
CA ALA A 105 -13.85 -8.87 2.92
C ALA A 105 -13.77 -7.67 3.89
N ASN A 106 -14.88 -6.99 4.17
CA ASN A 106 -14.90 -5.82 5.05
C ASN A 106 -14.49 -6.14 6.50
N GLU A 107 -14.92 -7.29 7.04
CA GLU A 107 -14.55 -7.71 8.40
C GLU A 107 -13.05 -8.00 8.53
N TYR A 108 -12.42 -8.60 7.51
CA TYR A 108 -10.96 -8.76 7.48
C TYR A 108 -10.22 -7.41 7.36
N PHE A 109 -10.72 -6.45 6.58
CA PHE A 109 -10.08 -5.15 6.44
C PHE A 109 -10.17 -4.29 7.71
N GLU A 110 -11.32 -4.25 8.37
CA GLU A 110 -11.50 -3.45 9.59
C GLU A 110 -10.65 -3.97 10.76
N ASN A 111 -10.62 -5.29 10.96
CA ASN A 111 -9.83 -5.88 12.05
C ASN A 111 -8.32 -5.61 11.89
N ASN A 112 -7.79 -5.76 10.67
CA ASN A 112 -6.38 -5.49 10.40
C ASN A 112 -6.03 -3.99 10.48
N PHE A 113 -6.97 -3.09 10.15
CA PHE A 113 -6.75 -1.65 10.26
C PHE A 113 -6.75 -1.18 11.72
N ASN A 114 -7.65 -1.71 12.54
CA ASN A 114 -7.74 -1.38 13.96
C ASN A 114 -6.52 -1.88 14.74
N ASP A 115 -6.04 -3.10 14.47
CA ASP A 115 -4.81 -3.62 15.10
C ASP A 115 -3.59 -2.76 14.76
N PHE A 116 -3.45 -2.35 13.50
CA PHE A 116 -2.36 -1.45 13.08
C PHE A 116 -2.43 -0.05 13.74
N GLN A 117 -3.63 0.52 13.88
CA GLN A 117 -3.83 1.80 14.56
C GLN A 117 -3.55 1.71 16.07
N ASN A 118 -3.89 0.60 16.71
CA ASN A 118 -3.64 0.40 18.13
C ASN A 118 -2.14 0.24 18.42
N ASP A 119 -1.44 -0.60 17.65
CA ASP A 119 0.01 -0.79 17.81
C ASP A 119 0.81 0.51 17.62
N THR A 120 0.40 1.33 16.65
CA THR A 120 1.05 2.61 16.37
C THR A 120 0.74 3.65 17.43
N THR A 121 -0.48 3.73 17.92
CA THR A 121 -0.85 4.66 19.00
C THR A 121 -0.21 4.29 20.33
N GLU A 122 -0.11 3.00 20.65
CA GLU A 122 0.59 2.52 21.84
C GLU A 122 2.07 2.90 21.82
N TYR A 123 2.77 2.66 20.70
CA TYR A 123 4.17 3.06 20.54
C TYR A 123 4.39 4.57 20.69
N LEU A 124 3.50 5.38 20.12
CA LEU A 124 3.56 6.84 20.23
C LEU A 124 3.31 7.31 21.67
N VAL A 125 2.39 6.67 22.39
CA VAL A 125 2.13 6.97 23.80
C VAL A 125 3.32 6.60 24.69
N GLU A 126 3.99 5.49 24.41
CA GLU A 126 5.15 5.05 25.20
C GLU A 126 6.42 5.88 24.94
N ASN A 127 6.59 6.41 23.73
CA ASN A 127 7.85 7.02 23.29
C ASN A 127 7.79 8.53 23.04
N MET A 128 6.61 9.14 23.10
CA MET A 128 6.44 10.58 22.84
C MET A 128 6.06 11.34 24.13
N ASP A 129 6.69 12.50 24.33
CA ASP A 129 6.49 13.29 25.54
C ASP A 129 5.06 13.88 25.59
N TYR A 130 4.44 13.92 26.77
CA TYR A 130 3.02 14.27 26.96
C TYR A 130 2.62 15.62 26.33
N ILE A 131 3.57 16.55 26.27
CA ILE A 131 3.41 17.88 25.67
C ILE A 131 3.31 17.80 24.13
N SER A 132 4.02 16.87 23.48
CA SER A 132 3.90 16.65 22.02
C SER A 132 2.59 15.96 21.65
N LEU A 133 2.11 15.03 22.48
CA LEU A 133 0.82 14.34 22.30
C LEU A 133 -0.37 15.30 22.33
N LEU A 134 -0.35 16.31 23.20
CA LEU A 134 -1.42 17.30 23.31
C LEU A 134 -1.43 18.34 22.19
N ALA A 135 -0.35 18.46 21.41
CA ALA A 135 -0.25 19.41 20.31
C ALA A 135 -0.81 18.87 18.98
N GLU A 136 -1.13 17.58 18.92
CA GLU A 136 -1.60 16.87 17.72
C GLU A 136 -3.11 16.55 17.73
N LEU A 137 -3.80 16.89 18.84
CA LEU A 137 -5.26 16.91 19.00
C LEU A 137 -5.85 18.28 18.62
#